data_AF-A0A512PG30-F1
#
_entry.id   AF-A0A512PG30-F1
#
_cell.length_a   1.000
_cell.length_b   1.000
_cell.length_c   1.000
_cell.angle_alpha   90.00
_cell.angle_beta   90.00
_cell.angle_gamma   90.00
#
_symmetry.space_group_name_H-M   'P 1'
#
loop_
_entity.id
_entity.type
_entity.pdbx_description
1 polymer ?
#
loop_
_entity_poly.entity_id
_entity_poly.type
_entity_poly.pdbx_seq_one_letter_code
_entity_poly.pdbx_strand_id
1 'polypeptide(L)'
;MAGFGGWQWPPEGRRVTGSTNVRAVTADEALVLDRIGSEQGTDLWPSEAPFATRSLPPDRLALPRRTYRLVGDHPVIAAGGLLLETAVSAPWFGQPGGAPIYRFLDQDGTPLSVRELLAYRLLTDTTAQEIPA
;
A
#
# COMPACT_ATOMS: atom_id res chain seq x y z
N MET A 1 -1.16 -18.35 -30.04
CA MET A 1 -1.96 -17.18 -29.61
C MET A 1 -2.37 -17.46 -28.16
N ALA A 2 -2.01 -16.74 -27.10
CA ALA A 2 -1.23 -15.53 -26.88
C ALA A 2 -0.67 -15.62 -25.43
N GLY A 3 0.59 -15.24 -25.21
CA GLY A 3 1.17 -15.15 -23.87
C GLY A 3 1.76 -13.75 -23.72
N PHE A 4 0.98 -12.81 -23.18
CA PHE A 4 1.57 -11.55 -22.74
C PHE A 4 2.48 -11.86 -21.54
N GLY A 5 3.79 -11.76 -21.77
CA GLY A 5 4.81 -11.97 -20.75
C GLY A 5 4.57 -11.07 -19.55
N GLY A 6 4.68 -11.63 -18.35
CA GLY A 6 4.57 -10.85 -17.11
C GLY A 6 5.58 -9.71 -17.09
N TRP A 7 5.20 -8.59 -16.48
CA TRP A 7 6.12 -7.47 -16.30
C TRP A 7 7.37 -7.87 -15.54
N GLN A 8 8.52 -7.44 -16.03
CA GLN A 8 9.78 -7.53 -15.29
C GLN A 8 9.79 -6.45 -14.21
N TRP A 9 9.66 -6.89 -12.96
CA TRP A 9 9.81 -6.02 -11.79
C TRP A 9 11.30 -5.68 -11.55
N PRO A 10 11.59 -4.60 -10.80
CA PRO A 10 12.98 -4.26 -10.48
C PRO A 10 13.65 -5.42 -9.71
N PRO A 11 14.86 -5.83 -10.11
CA PRO A 11 15.56 -6.96 -9.48
C PRO A 11 15.92 -6.70 -8.01
N GLU A 12 16.26 -5.45 -7.68
CA GLU A 12 16.56 -4.98 -6.32
C GLU A 12 15.30 -4.80 -5.46
N GLY A 13 14.13 -5.08 -6.02
CA GLY A 13 12.85 -4.86 -5.38
C GLY A 13 12.24 -3.48 -5.66
N ARG A 14 11.00 -3.29 -5.22
CA ARG A 14 10.21 -2.09 -5.52
C ARG A 14 10.54 -0.88 -4.65
N ARG A 15 11.45 -1.04 -3.70
CA ARG A 15 11.81 -0.05 -2.68
C ARG A 15 13.21 0.47 -2.96
N VAL A 16 13.45 1.77 -2.73
CA VAL A 16 14.80 2.34 -2.74
C VAL A 16 15.62 1.68 -1.63
N THR A 17 16.82 1.19 -1.95
CA THR A 17 17.72 0.55 -0.98
C THR A 17 17.98 1.46 0.22
N GLY A 18 17.82 0.92 1.43
CA GLY A 18 18.02 1.66 2.67
C GLY A 18 16.89 2.61 3.06
N SER A 19 15.81 2.71 2.28
CA SER A 19 14.65 3.55 2.62
C SER A 19 13.64 2.90 3.56
N THR A 20 13.81 1.61 3.87
CA THR A 20 12.85 0.86 4.68
C THR A 20 12.95 1.25 6.16
N ASN A 21 11.81 1.58 6.76
CA ASN A 21 11.67 1.79 8.20
C ASN A 21 10.43 1.05 8.72
N VAL A 22 10.55 0.40 9.88
CA VAL A 22 9.45 -0.30 10.54
C VAL A 22 9.23 0.32 11.92
N ARG A 23 7.96 0.59 12.25
CA ARG A 23 7.54 1.06 13.57
C ARG A 23 6.15 0.54 13.93
N ALA A 24 5.79 0.59 15.20
CA ALA A 24 4.40 0.36 15.59
C ALA A 24 3.49 1.47 15.03
N VAL A 25 2.27 1.09 14.65
CA VAL A 25 1.18 2.03 14.36
C VAL A 25 0.65 2.60 15.68
N THR A 26 0.39 3.90 15.72
CA THR A 26 -0.18 4.58 16.87
C THR A 26 -1.62 5.03 16.60
N ALA A 27 -2.42 5.16 17.66
CA ALA A 27 -3.86 5.41 17.55
C ALA A 27 -4.22 6.81 16.99
N ASP A 28 -3.28 7.75 17.03
CA ASP A 28 -3.41 9.11 16.49
C ASP A 28 -3.13 9.21 14.98
N GLU A 29 -2.71 8.12 14.34
CA GLU A 29 -2.44 8.12 12.91
C GLU A 29 -3.73 8.13 12.07
N ALA A 30 -3.86 9.16 11.24
CA ALA A 30 -4.93 9.30 10.26
C ALA A 30 -4.43 8.96 8.84
N LEU A 31 -4.07 7.70 8.60
CA LEU A 31 -3.62 7.26 7.28
C LEU A 31 -4.80 7.04 6.33
N VAL A 32 -4.76 7.72 5.18
CA VAL A 32 -5.62 7.48 4.01
C VAL A 32 -4.74 6.98 2.88
N LEU A 33 -4.94 5.72 2.52
CA LEU A 33 -4.08 4.98 1.62
C LEU A 33 -4.91 4.37 0.50
N ASP A 34 -4.32 4.15 -0.66
CA ASP A 34 -5.00 3.47 -1.74
C ASP A 34 -4.14 2.36 -2.35
N ARG A 35 -4.79 1.58 -3.21
CA ARG A 35 -4.14 0.54 -3.98
C ARG A 35 -4.79 0.42 -5.36
N ILE A 36 -3.95 0.24 -6.37
CA ILE A 36 -4.34 -0.07 -7.73
C ILE A 36 -4.09 -1.57 -7.97
N GLY A 37 -5.16 -2.34 -8.11
CA GLY A 37 -5.13 -3.80 -8.28
C GLY A 37 -5.65 -4.59 -7.08
N SER A 38 -5.42 -5.90 -7.11
CA SER A 38 -6.04 -6.86 -6.19
C SER A 38 -5.66 -6.62 -4.71
N GLU A 39 -6.64 -6.79 -3.81
CA GLU A 39 -6.51 -6.78 -2.34
C GLU A 39 -5.62 -7.88 -1.77
N GLN A 40 -5.18 -8.86 -2.57
CA GLN A 40 -4.24 -9.89 -2.12
C GLN A 40 -2.82 -9.33 -1.97
N GLY A 41 -2.53 -8.14 -2.52
CA GLY A 41 -1.24 -7.49 -2.29
C GLY A 41 -1.18 -6.73 -0.97
N THR A 42 0.04 -6.39 -0.59
CA THR A 42 0.38 -5.82 0.73
C THR A 42 0.84 -4.36 0.66
N ASP A 43 1.27 -3.90 -0.51
CA ASP A 43 1.72 -2.52 -0.71
C ASP A 43 0.55 -1.58 -1.00
N LEU A 44 0.50 -0.49 -0.26
CA LEU A 44 -0.37 0.66 -0.43
C LEU A 44 0.46 1.93 -0.64
N TRP A 45 -0.18 2.98 -1.14
CA TRP A 45 0.38 4.32 -1.29
C TRP A 45 -0.54 5.35 -0.62
N PRO A 46 -0.08 6.57 -0.33
CA PRO A 46 -0.99 7.67 -0.03
C PRO A 46 -2.06 7.79 -1.11
N SER A 47 -3.33 8.03 -0.73
CA SER A 47 -4.42 8.13 -1.71
C SER A 47 -4.08 9.13 -2.81
N GLU A 48 -3.60 10.31 -2.45
CA GLU A 48 -3.28 11.39 -3.40
C GLU A 48 -1.97 11.18 -4.20
N ALA A 49 -1.26 10.05 -4.04
CA ALA A 49 0.00 9.83 -4.73
C ALA A 49 -0.22 9.70 -6.25
N PRO A 50 0.43 10.54 -7.09
CA PRO A 50 0.29 10.45 -8.54
C PRO A 50 0.75 9.09 -9.08
N PHE A 51 0.09 8.55 -10.09
CA PHE A 51 0.40 7.22 -10.65
C PHE A 51 1.90 7.04 -10.98
N ALA A 52 2.51 8.03 -11.64
CA ALA A 52 3.92 8.01 -12.03
C ALA A 52 4.90 7.95 -10.83
N THR A 53 4.48 8.32 -9.63
CA THR A 53 5.34 8.24 -8.44
C THR A 53 5.36 6.84 -7.81
N ARG A 54 4.48 5.95 -8.28
CA ARG A 54 4.29 4.58 -7.74
C ARG A 54 5.14 3.53 -8.44
N SER A 55 5.70 3.86 -9.61
CA SER A 55 6.46 2.94 -10.47
C SER A 55 5.69 1.65 -10.76
N LEU A 56 4.43 1.82 -11.16
CA LEU A 56 3.54 0.71 -11.52
C LEU A 56 3.57 0.48 -13.04
N PRO A 57 3.48 -0.77 -13.51
CA PRO A 57 3.41 -1.03 -14.94
C PRO A 57 2.14 -0.41 -15.55
N PRO A 58 2.16 -0.06 -16.84
CA PRO A 58 1.09 0.72 -17.46
C PRO A 58 -0.27 0.00 -17.48
N ASP A 59 -0.29 -1.34 -17.45
CA ASP A 59 -1.53 -2.12 -17.37
C ASP A 59 -2.32 -1.89 -16.07
N ARG A 60 -1.66 -1.39 -15.02
CA ARG A 60 -2.32 -1.05 -13.75
C ARG A 60 -3.34 0.06 -13.91
N LEU A 61 -3.22 0.90 -14.93
CA LEU A 61 -4.24 1.92 -15.25
C LEU A 61 -5.61 1.31 -15.58
N ALA A 62 -5.66 0.04 -16.00
CA ALA A 62 -6.91 -0.67 -16.29
C ALA A 62 -7.49 -1.38 -15.05
N LEU A 63 -6.80 -1.36 -13.91
CA LEU A 63 -7.24 -1.99 -12.67
C LEU A 63 -7.98 -1.01 -11.77
N PRO A 64 -8.94 -1.48 -10.95
CA PRO A 64 -9.61 -0.61 -9.99
C PRO A 64 -8.61 -0.04 -8.99
N ARG A 65 -8.76 1.26 -8.73
CA ARG A 65 -8.20 1.97 -7.57
C ARG A 65 -9.20 1.90 -6.44
N ARG A 66 -8.75 1.52 -5.25
CA ARG A 66 -9.55 1.50 -4.03
C ARG A 66 -8.86 2.29 -2.93
N THR A 67 -9.61 3.10 -2.20
CA THR A 67 -9.12 3.95 -1.12
C THR A 67 -9.55 3.37 0.23
N TYR A 68 -8.65 3.39 1.18
CA TYR A 68 -8.80 2.82 2.52
C TYR A 68 -8.38 3.82 3.58
N ARG A 69 -9.06 3.77 4.73
CA ARG A 69 -8.69 4.54 5.93
C ARG A 69 -8.29 3.60 7.05
N LEU A 70 -7.22 3.95 7.76
CA LEU A 70 -6.80 3.29 8.99
C LEU A 70 -7.84 3.50 10.11
N VAL A 71 -8.17 2.43 10.82
CA VAL A 71 -9.06 2.46 11.99
C VAL A 71 -8.21 2.61 13.25
N GLY A 72 -7.78 3.84 13.55
CA GLY A 72 -6.78 4.14 14.59
C GLY A 72 -7.20 3.74 16.02
N ASP A 73 -8.50 3.72 16.31
CA ASP A 73 -9.06 3.31 17.61
C ASP A 73 -9.20 1.79 17.79
N HIS A 74 -8.69 1.00 16.84
CA HIS A 74 -8.76 -0.45 16.91
C HIS A 74 -7.93 -1.02 18.08
N PRO A 75 -8.46 -1.97 18.90
CA PRO A 75 -7.76 -2.50 20.07
C PRO A 75 -6.37 -3.08 19.79
N VAL A 76 -6.18 -3.70 18.61
CA VAL A 76 -4.86 -4.22 18.17
C VAL A 76 -3.84 -3.10 18.05
N ILE A 77 -4.23 -1.92 17.54
CA ILE A 77 -3.32 -0.77 17.42
C ILE A 77 -3.00 -0.22 18.80
N ALA A 78 -4.01 -0.07 19.66
CA ALA A 78 -3.82 0.38 21.05
C ALA A 78 -2.86 -0.53 21.85
N ALA A 79 -2.83 -1.84 21.53
CA ALA A 79 -1.91 -2.81 22.12
C ALA A 79 -0.53 -2.88 21.45
N GLY A 80 -0.26 -2.05 20.43
CA GLY A 80 0.99 -2.11 19.65
C GLY A 80 1.11 -3.35 18.77
N GLY A 81 -0.02 -3.96 18.40
CA GLY A 81 -0.09 -5.21 17.65
C GLY A 81 -0.03 -5.10 16.13
N LEU A 82 0.04 -3.88 15.60
CA LEU A 82 0.16 -3.60 14.18
C LEU A 82 1.44 -2.81 13.93
N LEU A 83 2.31 -3.34 13.07
CA LEU A 83 3.50 -2.64 12.61
C LEU A 83 3.23 -2.02 11.24
N LEU A 84 3.93 -0.92 10.96
CA LEU A 84 3.95 -0.25 9.68
C LEU A 84 5.37 -0.21 9.14
N GLU A 85 5.57 -0.85 8.01
CA GLU A 85 6.75 -0.74 7.16
C GLU A 85 6.52 0.37 6.12
N THR A 86 7.37 1.39 6.14
CA THR A 86 7.44 2.44 5.13
C THR A 86 8.70 2.28 4.28
N ALA A 87 8.62 2.65 3.01
CA ALA A 87 9.81 2.85 2.15
C ALA A 87 9.49 3.82 1.01
N VAL A 88 10.47 4.10 0.16
CA VAL A 88 10.28 4.92 -1.04
C VAL A 88 10.18 4.04 -2.27
N SER A 89 9.20 4.29 -3.14
CA SER A 89 9.07 3.61 -4.43
C SER A 89 10.29 3.87 -5.31
N ALA A 90 11.01 2.82 -5.73
CA ALA A 90 12.14 2.96 -6.65
C ALA A 90 11.67 3.37 -8.06
N PRO A 91 12.47 4.11 -8.85
CA PRO A 91 12.14 4.41 -10.26
C PRO A 91 12.05 3.11 -11.07
N TRP A 92 10.97 2.94 -11.85
CA TRP A 92 10.82 1.78 -12.74
C TRP A 92 9.72 2.02 -13.79
N PHE A 93 9.61 1.13 -14.80
CA PHE A 93 8.60 1.24 -15.89
C PHE A 93 8.57 2.60 -16.60
N GLY A 94 9.73 3.26 -16.74
CA GLY A 94 9.83 4.61 -17.32
C GLY A 94 9.28 5.73 -16.43
N GLN A 95 9.05 5.45 -15.15
CA GLN A 95 8.49 6.37 -14.17
C GLN A 95 9.54 6.74 -13.10
N PRO A 96 9.47 7.95 -12.52
CA PRO A 96 10.47 8.44 -11.55
C PRO A 96 10.38 7.77 -10.17
N GLY A 97 9.25 7.14 -9.81
CA GLY A 97 9.05 6.64 -8.45
C GLY A 97 8.93 7.78 -7.42
N GLY A 98 9.35 7.52 -6.20
CA GLY A 98 9.41 8.52 -5.12
C GLY A 98 8.21 8.54 -4.18
N ALA A 99 7.08 7.90 -4.51
CA ALA A 99 5.97 7.81 -3.57
C ALA A 99 6.34 6.92 -2.37
N PRO A 100 5.92 7.28 -1.15
CA PRO A 100 6.01 6.37 -0.03
C PRO A 100 5.18 5.11 -0.27
N ILE A 101 5.73 3.95 0.06
CA ILE A 101 5.05 2.66 0.10
C ILE A 101 4.75 2.35 1.56
N TYR A 102 3.49 2.07 1.85
CA TYR A 102 3.01 1.63 3.16
C TYR A 102 2.69 0.14 3.09
N ARG A 103 3.18 -0.63 4.05
CA ARG A 103 2.87 -2.05 4.22
C ARG A 103 2.67 -2.34 5.70
N PHE A 104 1.53 -2.92 6.04
CA PHE A 104 1.25 -3.31 7.42
C PHE A 104 1.77 -4.72 7.69
N LEU A 105 2.33 -4.93 8.87
CA LEU A 105 2.84 -6.22 9.32
C LEU A 105 2.17 -6.58 10.65
N ASP A 106 2.02 -7.88 10.91
CA ASP A 106 1.70 -8.35 12.26
C ASP A 106 2.90 -8.19 13.23
N GLN A 107 2.72 -8.63 14.48
CA GLN A 107 3.76 -8.54 15.51
C GLN A 107 5.01 -9.37 15.21
N ASP A 108 4.89 -10.40 14.37
CA ASP A 108 6.01 -11.25 13.96
C ASP A 108 6.75 -10.67 12.73
N GLY A 109 6.29 -9.52 12.22
CA GLY A 109 6.85 -8.88 11.03
C GLY A 109 6.35 -9.47 9.71
N THR A 110 5.29 -10.28 9.74
CA THR A 110 4.69 -10.88 8.54
C THR A 110 3.79 -9.85 7.84
N PRO A 111 3.98 -9.60 6.53
CA PRO A 111 3.10 -8.71 5.78
C PRO A 111 1.65 -9.16 5.74
N LEU A 112 0.73 -8.23 6.07
CA LEU A 112 -0.70 -8.42 5.92
C LEU A 112 -1.18 -7.89 4.57
N SER A 113 -1.98 -8.70 3.86
CA SER A 113 -2.66 -8.27 2.64
C SER A 113 -3.77 -7.27 2.96
N VAL A 114 -4.16 -6.45 1.98
CA VAL A 114 -5.31 -5.54 2.13
C VAL A 114 -6.58 -6.32 2.50
N ARG A 115 -6.77 -7.52 1.93
CA ARG A 115 -7.89 -8.40 2.27
C ARG A 115 -7.92 -8.76 3.76
N GLU A 116 -6.77 -9.09 4.34
CA GLU A 116 -6.67 -9.41 5.77
C GLU A 116 -6.90 -8.17 6.63
N LEU A 117 -6.34 -7.02 6.24
CA LEU A 117 -6.55 -5.75 6.95
C LEU A 117 -8.04 -5.36 6.99
N LEU A 118 -8.77 -5.59 5.91
CA LEU A 118 -10.23 -5.40 5.86
C LEU A 118 -10.97 -6.45 6.72
N ALA A 119 -10.57 -7.72 6.64
CA ALA A 119 -11.19 -8.80 7.42
C ALA A 119 -11.03 -8.58 8.94
N TYR A 120 -9.87 -8.06 9.36
CA TYR A 120 -9.57 -7.71 10.75
C TYR A 120 -10.09 -6.32 11.14
N ARG A 121 -10.70 -5.58 10.19
CA ARG A 121 -11.20 -4.21 10.40
C ARG A 121 -10.13 -3.21 10.88
N LEU A 122 -8.89 -3.44 10.48
CA LEU A 122 -7.77 -2.52 10.68
C LEU A 122 -7.79 -1.40 9.62
N LEU A 123 -8.30 -1.72 8.42
CA LEU A 123 -8.64 -0.75 7.39
C LEU A 123 -10.14 -0.79 7.10
N THR A 124 -10.69 0.34 6.67
CA THR A 124 -12.03 0.45 6.10
C THR A 124 -11.95 0.89 4.64
N ASP A 125 -12.67 0.22 3.73
CA ASP A 125 -12.81 0.67 2.34
C ASP A 125 -13.71 1.92 2.28
N THR A 126 -13.18 2.98 1.69
CA THR A 126 -13.80 4.30 1.54
C THR A 126 -13.93 4.72 0.09
N THR A 127 -13.74 3.81 -0.86
CA THR A 127 -13.75 4.08 -2.32
C THR A 127 -15.01 4.80 -2.78
N ALA A 128 -16.17 4.52 -2.18
CA ALA A 128 -17.45 5.16 -2.51
C ALA A 128 -17.69 6.52 -1.81
N GLN A 129 -16.82 6.91 -0.88
CA GLN A 129 -16.97 8.11 -0.03
C GLN A 129 -16.17 9.32 -0.56
N GLU A 130 -15.38 9.15 -1.62
CA GLU A 130 -14.57 10.22 -2.26
C GLU A 130 -15.27 10.83 -3.50
N ILE A 131 -16.52 11.26 -3.35
CA ILE A 131 -17.05 12.35 -4.19
C ILE A 131 -17.11 13.60 -3.31
N PRO A 132 -16.06 14.44 -3.25
CA PRO A 132 -16.26 15.83 -2.94
C PRO A 132 -16.95 16.48 -4.15
N ALA A 133 -18.05 17.19 -3.87
CA ALA A 133 -18.72 18.09 -4.82
C ALA A 133 -17.81 19.28 -5.19
#